data_AF-A0A9W4T1G9-F1
#
_entry.id   AF-A0A9W4T1G9-F1
#
_cell.length_a   1.000
_cell.length_b   1.000
_cell.length_c   1.000
_cell.angle_alpha   90.00
_cell.angle_beta   90.00
_cell.angle_gamma   90.00
#
_symmetry.space_group_name_H-M   'P 1'
#
loop_
_entity.id
_entity.type
_entity.pdbx_description
1 polymer ?
#
loop_
_entity_poly.entity_id
_entity_poly.type
_entity_poly.pdbx_seq_one_letter_code
_entity_poly.pdbx_strand_id
1 'polypeptide(L)'
;LRGQPYTLASDIYSFSIIMWELISGVPPFDNEAHDFQLSLDICKGKRPKDIENIPQCYKNLMKNCWNENPLKRPTTFEIKNIIETDEVIPSY
;
A
#
# COMPACT_ATOMS: atom_id res chain seq x y z
N LEU A 1 -7.67 -11.85 4.73
CA LEU A 1 -8.87 -10.99 4.84
C LEU A 1 -10.18 -11.65 4.34
N ARG A 2 -10.18 -12.59 3.37
CA ARG A 2 -11.42 -13.18 2.81
C ARG A 2 -11.55 -14.70 2.98
N GLY A 3 -11.05 -15.25 4.10
CA GLY A 3 -10.94 -16.71 4.31
C GLY A 3 -9.97 -17.41 3.34
N GLN A 4 -9.26 -16.63 2.52
CA GLN A 4 -8.25 -17.12 1.58
C GLN A 4 -6.93 -17.36 2.31
N PRO A 5 -6.13 -18.35 1.86
CA PRO A 5 -4.78 -18.56 2.35
C PRO A 5 -3.94 -17.28 2.23
N TYR A 6 -3.00 -17.15 3.16
CA TYR A 6 -1.98 -16.13 3.09
C TYR A 6 -1.10 -16.32 1.84
N THR A 7 -0.63 -15.20 1.28
CA THR A 7 0.23 -15.15 0.08
C THR A 7 1.22 -14.00 0.19
N LEU A 8 2.33 -14.05 -0.54
CA LEU A 8 3.29 -12.94 -0.62
C LEU A 8 2.61 -11.62 -1.08
N ALA A 9 1.61 -11.71 -1.96
CA ALA A 9 0.80 -10.56 -2.36
C ALA A 9 0.05 -9.91 -1.18
N SER A 10 -0.16 -10.64 -0.08
CA SER A 10 -0.71 -10.09 1.18
C SER A 10 0.33 -9.22 1.91
N ASP A 11 1.61 -9.60 1.91
CA ASP A 11 2.68 -8.74 2.45
C ASP A 11 2.81 -7.45 1.66
N ILE A 12 2.71 -7.53 0.33
CA ILE A 12 2.76 -6.34 -0.53
C ILE A 12 1.61 -5.36 -0.21
N TYR A 13 0.43 -5.88 0.11
CA TYR A 13 -0.66 -5.03 0.59
C TYR A 13 -0.32 -4.39 1.94
N SER A 14 0.17 -5.16 2.91
CA SER A 14 0.57 -4.62 4.21
C SER A 14 1.67 -3.58 4.08
N PHE A 15 2.63 -3.79 3.18
CA PHE A 15 3.68 -2.84 2.85
C PHE A 15 3.12 -1.49 2.37
N SER A 16 2.12 -1.49 1.47
CA SER A 16 1.48 -0.23 1.07
C SER A 16 0.75 0.49 2.21
N ILE A 17 0.19 -0.24 3.18
CA ILE A 17 -0.48 0.38 4.33
C ILE A 17 0.56 1.02 5.26
N ILE A 18 1.68 0.34 5.51
CA ILE A 18 2.81 0.89 6.27
C ILE A 18 3.38 2.12 5.56
N MET A 19 3.57 2.05 4.24
CA MET A 19 4.03 3.18 3.43
C MET A 19 3.08 4.38 3.54
N TRP A 20 1.76 4.14 3.48
CA TRP A 20 0.76 5.19 3.66
C TRP A 20 0.85 5.83 5.04
N GLU A 21 0.97 5.03 6.10
CA GLU A 21 1.10 5.50 7.48
C GLU A 21 2.36 6.35 7.68
N LEU A 22 3.51 5.89 7.16
CA LEU A 22 4.78 6.63 7.25
C LEU A 22 4.72 7.99 6.52
N ILE A 23 4.09 8.04 5.35
CA ILE A 23 4.00 9.27 4.56
C ILE A 23 2.97 10.24 5.14
N SER A 24 1.83 9.74 5.60
CA SER A 24 0.77 10.58 6.18
C SER A 24 1.09 11.04 7.60
N GLY A 25 1.89 10.26 8.35
CA GLY A 25 2.12 10.46 9.77
C GLY A 25 0.91 10.16 10.65
N VAL A 26 -0.09 9.44 10.11
CA VAL A 26 -1.39 9.20 10.76
C VAL A 26 -1.73 7.71 10.67
N PRO A 27 -2.36 7.12 11.69
CA PRO A 27 -2.87 5.75 11.60
C PRO A 27 -3.88 5.58 10.45
N PRO A 28 -3.84 4.47 9.68
CA PRO A 28 -4.82 4.20 8.64
C PRO A 28 -6.25 4.17 9.19
N PHE A 29 -7.15 4.95 8.59
CA PHE A 29 -8.56 5.05 9.03
C PHE A 29 -8.73 5.59 10.47
N ASP A 30 -7.88 6.54 10.88
CA ASP A 30 -7.91 7.18 12.21
C ASP A 30 -9.27 7.78 12.63
N ASN A 31 -10.10 8.15 11.65
CA ASN A 31 -11.43 8.68 11.86
C ASN A 31 -12.56 7.64 11.86
N GLU A 32 -12.24 6.34 11.87
CA GLU A 32 -13.20 5.24 11.79
C GLU A 32 -13.06 4.20 12.90
N ALA A 33 -14.17 3.55 13.24
CA ALA A 33 -14.16 2.42 14.16
C ALA A 33 -13.43 1.23 13.53
N HIS A 34 -12.47 0.66 14.26
CA HIS A 34 -11.68 -0.49 13.82
C HIS A 34 -12.44 -1.80 14.09
N ASP A 35 -13.56 -1.98 13.39
CA ASP A 35 -14.49 -3.07 13.60
C ASP A 35 -14.60 -4.01 12.38
N PHE A 36 -15.54 -4.95 12.47
CA PHE A 36 -15.81 -5.89 11.39
C PHE A 36 -16.33 -5.20 10.12
N GLN A 37 -17.06 -4.09 10.26
CA GLN A 37 -17.60 -3.36 9.12
C GLN A 37 -16.47 -2.69 8.32
N LEU A 38 -15.51 -2.06 9.01
CA LEU A 38 -14.32 -1.52 8.35
C LEU A 38 -13.55 -2.62 7.60
N SER A 39 -13.39 -3.79 8.23
CA SER A 39 -12.73 -4.94 7.60
C SER A 39 -13.44 -5.39 6.31
N LEU A 40 -14.77 -5.40 6.29
CA LEU A 40 -15.57 -5.70 5.09
C LEU A 40 -15.41 -4.62 4.01
N ASP A 41 -15.42 -3.35 4.39
CA ASP A 41 -15.27 -2.24 3.44
C ASP A 41 -13.90 -2.26 2.77
N ILE A 42 -12.83 -2.56 3.54
CA ILE A 42 -11.48 -2.77 3.00
C ILE A 42 -11.47 -3.91 1.97
N CYS A 43 -12.15 -5.02 2.28
CA CYS A 43 -12.30 -6.16 1.37
C CYS A 43 -13.07 -5.81 0.08
N LYS A 44 -13.91 -4.77 0.11
CA LYS A 44 -14.70 -4.23 -1.01
C LYS A 44 -13.99 -3.09 -1.76
N GLY A 45 -12.73 -2.80 -1.42
CA GLY A 45 -11.93 -1.80 -2.14
C GLY A 45 -11.75 -0.48 -1.42
N LYS A 46 -12.28 -0.30 -0.19
CA LYS A 46 -11.98 0.89 0.61
C LYS A 46 -10.49 1.02 0.89
N ARG A 47 -9.94 2.23 0.74
CA ARG A 47 -8.54 2.55 0.98
C ARG A 47 -8.43 3.80 1.87
N PRO A 48 -7.31 3.99 2.56
CA PRO A 48 -7.01 5.23 3.26
C PRO A 48 -7.10 6.46 2.34
N LYS A 49 -7.26 7.65 2.93
CA LYS A 49 -7.39 8.91 2.18
C LYS A 49 -6.17 9.14 1.29
N ASP A 50 -6.41 9.63 0.07
CA ASP A 50 -5.31 10.04 -0.81
C ASP A 50 -4.47 11.13 -0.14
N ILE A 51 -3.14 10.97 -0.15
CA ILE A 51 -2.19 11.95 0.40
C ILE A 51 -1.89 12.99 -0.68
N GLU A 52 -1.90 14.27 -0.28
CA GLU A 52 -1.54 15.41 -1.13
C GLU A 52 -0.04 15.71 -1.02
N ASN A 53 0.53 16.37 -2.04
CA ASN A 53 1.91 16.87 -2.02
C ASN A 53 3.02 15.81 -1.85
N ILE A 54 2.78 14.57 -2.33
CA ILE A 54 3.80 13.52 -2.37
C ILE A 54 4.26 13.27 -3.81
N PRO A 55 5.51 12.82 -4.03
CA PRO A 55 5.96 12.42 -5.37
C PRO A 55 5.03 11.39 -6.00
N GLN A 56 4.73 11.58 -7.28
CA GLN A 56 3.77 10.74 -8.01
C GLN A 56 4.23 9.28 -8.08
N CYS A 57 5.54 9.02 -8.10
CA CYS A 57 6.11 7.67 -8.04
C CYS A 57 5.66 6.91 -6.79
N TYR A 58 5.77 7.50 -5.60
CA TYR A 58 5.32 6.88 -4.35
C TYR A 58 3.80 6.70 -4.32
N LYS A 59 3.04 7.66 -4.83
CA LYS A 59 1.58 7.54 -4.94
C LYS A 59 1.19 6.36 -5.84
N ASN A 60 1.87 6.19 -6.98
CA ASN A 60 1.63 5.10 -7.91
C ASN A 60 2.07 3.75 -7.33
N LEU A 61 3.24 3.69 -6.71
CA LEU A 61 3.78 2.48 -6.07
C LEU A 61 2.83 1.97 -4.99
N MET A 62 2.42 2.84 -4.07
CA MET A 62 1.44 2.53 -3.03
C MET A 62 0.11 2.03 -3.64
N LYS A 63 -0.36 2.70 -4.71
CA LYS A 63 -1.58 2.30 -5.42
C LYS A 63 -1.50 0.92 -6.09
N ASN A 64 -0.34 0.57 -6.63
CA ASN A 64 -0.09 -0.75 -7.20
C ASN A 64 0.00 -1.82 -6.09
N CYS A 65 0.65 -1.53 -4.97
CA CYS A 65 0.83 -2.45 -3.86
C CYS A 65 -0.49 -2.80 -3.14
N TRP A 66 -1.43 -1.86 -2.97
CA TRP A 66 -2.74 -2.15 -2.37
C TRP A 66 -3.86 -2.49 -3.37
N ASN A 67 -3.50 -2.94 -4.60
CA ASN A 67 -4.49 -3.29 -5.62
C ASN A 67 -5.51 -4.31 -5.07
N GLU A 68 -6.78 -4.16 -5.45
CA GLU A 68 -7.84 -5.07 -5.02
C GLU A 68 -7.60 -6.51 -5.50
N ASN A 69 -7.09 -6.65 -6.73
CA ASN A 69 -6.68 -7.94 -7.26
C ASN A 69 -5.25 -8.25 -6.80
N PRO A 70 -5.04 -9.30 -5.97
CA PRO A 70 -3.70 -9.68 -5.51
C PRO A 70 -2.73 -10.03 -6.64
N LEU A 71 -3.22 -10.49 -7.79
CA LEU A 71 -2.40 -10.84 -8.95
C LEU A 71 -1.86 -9.61 -9.71
N LYS A 72 -2.42 -8.43 -9.44
CA LYS A 72 -1.95 -7.16 -10.01
C LYS A 72 -0.96 -6.42 -9.11
N ARG A 73 -0.68 -6.97 -7.92
CA ARG A 73 0.29 -6.38 -7.01
C ARG A 73 1.70 -6.74 -7.48
N PRO A 74 2.66 -5.80 -7.44
CA PRO A 74 4.03 -6.07 -7.84
C PRO A 74 4.68 -7.05 -6.86
N THR A 75 5.68 -7.77 -7.35
CA THR A 75 6.58 -8.58 -6.55
C THR A 75 7.54 -7.69 -5.75
N THR A 76 8.16 -8.25 -4.71
CA THR A 76 9.21 -7.55 -3.96
C THR A 76 10.39 -7.13 -4.85
N PHE A 77 10.70 -7.93 -5.89
CA PHE A 77 11.72 -7.60 -6.88
C PHE A 77 11.37 -6.37 -7.71
N GLU A 78 10.12 -6.29 -8.21
CA GLU A 78 9.64 -5.12 -8.94
C GLU A 78 9.60 -3.86 -8.06
N ILE A 79 9.14 -3.98 -6.81
CA ILE A 79 9.13 -2.88 -5.84
C ILE A 79 10.56 -2.38 -5.60
N LYS A 80 11.49 -3.29 -5.34
CA LYS A 80 12.91 -2.96 -5.15
C LYS A 80 13.44 -2.17 -6.34
N ASN A 81 13.22 -2.67 -7.56
CA ASN A 81 13.68 -1.98 -8.77
C ASN A 81 13.08 -0.58 -8.90
N ILE A 82 11.77 -0.41 -8.64
CA ILE A 82 11.10 0.90 -8.71
C ILE A 82 11.76 1.88 -7.73
N ILE A 83 11.96 1.46 -6.48
CA ILE A 83 12.58 2.30 -5.43
C ILE A 83 14.01 2.65 -5.81
N GLU A 84 14.81 1.69 -6.25
CA GLU A 84 16.21 1.90 -6.66
C GLU A 84 16.36 2.77 -7.92
N THR A 85 15.40 2.73 -8.86
CA THR A 85 15.44 3.60 -10.06
C THR A 85 15.00 5.03 -9.80
N ASP A 86 14.10 5.26 -8.83
CA ASP A 86 13.67 6.61 -8.44
C ASP A 86 14.62 7.24 -7.41
N GLU A 87 15.39 6.41 -6.69
CA GLU A 87 16.62 6.79 -6.01
C GLU A 87 17.72 7.09 -7.05
N VAL A 88 17.70 8.29 -7.62
CA VAL A 88 18.97 8.95 -7.98
C VAL A 88 19.67 9.27 -6.66
N ILE A 89 20.23 8.25 -6.01
CA ILE A 89 21.36 8.45 -5.12
C ILE A 89 22.47 8.95 -6.05
N PRO A 90 22.97 10.19 -5.90
CA PRO A 90 24.21 10.55 -6.55
C PRO A 90 25.23 9.54 -6.05
N SER A 91 25.77 8.72 -6.94
CA SER A 91 26.92 7.87 -6.64
C SER A 91 27.99 8.77 -6.02
N TYR A 92 28.28 8.57 -4.73
CA TYR A 92 29.49 9.10 -4.12
C TYR A 92 30.71 8.37 -4.67
#